data_AF-A0A7V9L371-F1
#
_entry.id   AF-A0A7V9L371-F1
#
_cell.length_a   1.000
_cell.length_b   1.000
_cell.length_c   1.000
_cell.angle_alpha   90.00
_cell.angle_beta   90.00
_cell.angle_gamma   90.00
#
_symmetry.space_group_name_H-M   'P 1'
#
loop_
_entity.id
_entity.type
_entity.pdbx_description
1 polymer ?
#
loop_
_entity_poly.entity_id
_entity_poly.type
_entity_poly.pdbx_seq_one_letter_code
_entity_poly.pdbx_strand_id
1 'polypeptide(L)'
;MEFTWPRFEARQPLPDGRTWTAELDSYDQYREDCYYLVTIYDAARADTIMVRVGLEFAGDDWMRDDFIVEVRKRIAEVAVTGKTNTPHGG
;
A
#
# COMPACT_ATOMS: atom_id res chain seq x y z
N MET A 1 6.34 19.07 12.72
CA MET A 1 6.87 18.30 11.58
C MET A 1 5.65 17.64 10.95
N GLU A 2 5.35 17.93 9.69
CA GLU A 2 4.20 17.32 9.02
C GLU A 2 4.60 15.92 8.59
N PHE A 3 3.89 14.91 9.10
CA PHE A 3 4.13 13.54 8.68
C PHE A 3 3.65 13.36 7.24
N THR A 4 4.52 12.83 6.38
CA THR A 4 4.17 12.52 4.99
C THR A 4 4.05 11.02 4.84
N TRP A 5 2.88 10.55 4.40
CA TRP A 5 2.66 9.13 4.11
C TRP A 5 3.64 8.63 3.05
N PRO A 6 4.19 7.40 3.21
CA PRO A 6 5.13 6.87 2.25
C PRO A 6 4.49 6.73 0.88
N ARG A 7 5.23 7.14 -0.15
CA ARG A 7 4.88 6.99 -1.56
C ARG A 7 5.91 6.10 -2.22
N PHE A 8 5.46 5.21 -3.09
CA PHE A 8 6.30 4.26 -3.81
C PHE A 8 6.20 4.53 -5.31
N GLU A 9 6.80 5.64 -5.75
CA GLU A 9 6.76 6.09 -7.16
C GLU A 9 7.66 5.22 -8.06
N ALA A 10 8.75 4.70 -7.51
CA ALA A 10 9.62 3.76 -8.22
C ALA A 10 9.00 2.35 -8.21
N ARG A 11 9.03 1.68 -9.36
CA ARG A 11 8.54 0.30 -9.52
C ARG A 11 9.23 -0.64 -8.54
N GLN A 12 8.44 -1.21 -7.63
CA GLN A 12 8.86 -2.23 -6.68
C GLN A 12 8.62 -3.62 -7.27
N PRO A 13 9.55 -4.57 -7.13
CA PRO A 13 9.39 -5.92 -7.67
C PRO A 13 8.36 -6.75 -6.87
N LEU A 14 7.62 -7.61 -7.57
CA LEU A 14 6.86 -8.72 -7.01
C LEU A 14 7.56 -10.06 -7.31
N PRO A 15 7.32 -11.11 -6.51
CA PRO A 15 7.96 -12.42 -6.68
C PRO A 15 7.69 -13.12 -8.03
N ASP A 16 6.61 -12.78 -8.71
CA ASP A 16 6.19 -13.38 -9.97
C ASP A 16 6.64 -12.59 -11.21
N GLY A 17 7.52 -11.60 -11.03
CA GLY A 17 8.07 -10.78 -12.10
C GLY A 17 7.24 -9.55 -12.45
N ARG A 18 6.04 -9.38 -11.88
CA ARG A 18 5.30 -8.12 -11.96
C ARG A 18 6.00 -7.05 -11.13
N THR A 19 5.63 -5.79 -11.35
CA THR A 19 6.10 -4.67 -10.53
C THR A 19 4.92 -3.82 -10.07
N TRP A 20 5.10 -2.99 -9.04
CA TRP A 20 4.03 -2.11 -8.58
C TRP A 20 4.56 -0.74 -8.17
N THR A 21 3.67 0.25 -8.23
CA THR A 21 3.83 1.56 -7.57
C THR A 21 2.64 1.79 -6.66
N ALA A 22 2.78 2.65 -5.66
CA ALA A 22 1.65 3.05 -4.84
C ALA A 22 1.74 4.51 -4.38
N GLU A 23 0.58 5.13 -4.35
CA GLU A 23 0.35 6.44 -3.76
C GLU A 23 -0.78 6.36 -2.73
N LEU A 24 -0.70 7.19 -1.69
CA LEU A 24 -1.78 7.28 -0.72
C LEU A 24 -2.97 7.96 -1.38
N ASP A 25 -4.13 7.32 -1.30
CA ASP A 25 -5.42 7.88 -1.66
C ASP A 25 -6.06 8.59 -0.46
N SER A 26 -6.23 7.88 0.65
CA SER A 26 -6.92 8.39 1.83
C SER A 26 -6.50 7.71 3.13
N TYR A 27 -6.83 8.33 4.26
CA TYR A 27 -6.56 7.84 5.61
C TYR A 27 -7.83 7.93 6.47
N ASP A 28 -8.31 6.80 6.98
CA ASP A 28 -9.40 6.72 7.96
C ASP A 28 -8.81 6.71 9.37
N GLN A 29 -8.78 7.89 9.99
CA GLN A 29 -8.23 8.07 11.34
C GLN A 29 -9.01 7.31 12.41
N TYR A 30 -10.31 7.07 12.22
CA TYR A 30 -11.11 6.37 13.21
C TYR A 30 -10.77 4.88 13.26
N ARG A 31 -10.45 4.30 12.10
CA ARG A 31 -10.05 2.89 11.98
C ARG A 31 -8.54 2.66 11.95
N GLU A 32 -7.77 3.73 11.88
CA GLU A 32 -6.32 3.69 11.66
C GLU A 32 -5.95 2.91 10.39
N ASP A 33 -6.71 3.15 9.31
CA ASP A 33 -6.56 2.48 8.01
C ASP A 33 -6.08 3.47 6.94
N CYS A 34 -4.98 3.14 6.27
CA CYS A 34 -4.54 3.83 5.05
C CYS A 34 -5.03 3.12 3.80
N TYR A 35 -5.51 3.89 2.83
CA TYR A 35 -5.92 3.39 1.53
C TYR A 35 -4.90 3.87 0.49
N TYR A 36 -4.28 2.90 -0.16
CA TYR A 36 -3.28 3.11 -1.20
C TYR A 36 -3.85 2.73 -2.56
N LEU A 37 -3.68 3.62 -3.52
CA LEU A 37 -3.90 3.30 -4.92
C LEU A 37 -2.63 2.62 -5.46
N VAL A 38 -2.74 1.32 -5.75
CA VAL A 38 -1.61 0.48 -6.18
C VAL A 38 -1.77 0.16 -7.64
N THR A 39 -0.79 0.56 -8.45
CA THR A 39 -0.74 0.19 -9.87
C THR A 39 0.22 -0.97 -10.04
N ILE A 40 -0.29 -2.10 -10.55
CA ILE A 40 0.47 -3.31 -10.83
C ILE A 40 0.76 -3.35 -12.33
N TYR A 41 2.02 -3.46 -12.68
CA TYR A 41 2.52 -3.54 -14.05
C TYR A 41 2.95 -4.97 -14.36
N ASP A 42 2.42 -5.48 -15.46
CA ASP A 42 2.86 -6.68 -16.19
C ASP A 42 3.46 -6.23 -17.55
N ALA A 43 4.10 -7.14 -18.29
CA ALA A 43 4.78 -6.90 -19.55
C ALA A 43 3.94 -6.15 -20.60
N ALA A 44 2.61 -6.27 -20.55
CA ALA A 44 1.71 -5.66 -21.53
C ALA A 44 0.62 -4.76 -20.93
N ARG A 45 0.46 -4.73 -19.60
CA ARG A 45 -0.71 -4.10 -18.96
C ARG A 45 -0.36 -3.47 -17.62
N ALA A 46 -1.13 -2.46 -17.26
CA ALA A 46 -1.16 -1.89 -15.93
C ALA A 46 -2.59 -1.97 -15.40
N ASP A 47 -2.79 -2.56 -14.24
CA ASP A 47 -4.08 -2.62 -13.55
C ASP A 47 -3.95 -1.95 -12.19
N THR A 48 -4.97 -1.21 -11.77
CA THR A 48 -4.96 -0.45 -10.52
C THR A 48 -5.94 -1.07 -9.53
N ILE A 49 -5.48 -1.27 -8.29
CA ILE A 49 -6.29 -1.76 -7.18
C ILE A 49 -6.16 -0.83 -5.97
N MET A 50 -7.21 -0.75 -5.17
CA MET A 50 -7.13 -0.14 -3.85
C MET A 50 -6.57 -1.14 -2.86
N VAL A 51 -5.68 -0.72 -1.96
CA VAL A 51 -5.12 -1.55 -0.89
C VAL A 51 -5.31 -0.85 0.44
N ARG A 52 -5.97 -1.53 1.37
CA ARG A 52 -6.07 -1.12 2.77
C ARG A 52 -4.87 -1.62 3.55
N VAL A 53 -4.19 -0.72 4.24
CA VAL A 53 -3.09 -0.98 5.16
C VAL A 53 -3.53 -0.50 6.54
N GLY A 54 -3.82 -1.44 7.44
CA GLY A 54 -4.04 -1.10 8.84
C GLY A 54 -2.74 -0.66 9.50
N LEU A 55 -2.82 0.29 10.42
CA LEU A 55 -1.67 0.87 11.12
C LEU A 55 -1.48 0.33 12.53
N GLU A 56 -2.19 -0.73 12.90
CA GLU A 56 -2.16 -1.33 14.24
C GLU A 56 -0.76 -1.79 14.68
N PHE A 57 0.16 -1.97 13.73
CA PHE A 57 1.55 -2.33 14.00
C PHE A 57 2.43 -1.15 14.43
N ALA A 58 2.04 0.08 14.10
CA ALA A 58 2.88 1.27 14.30
C ALA A 58 2.69 1.90 15.69
N GLY A 59 1.56 1.63 16.37
CA GLY A 59 1.18 2.33 17.60
C GLY A 59 1.12 3.84 17.35
N ASP A 60 1.69 4.63 18.25
CA ASP A 60 1.70 6.11 18.16
C ASP A 60 2.89 6.69 17.37
N ASP A 61 3.83 5.87 16.90
CA ASP A 61 5.11 6.34 16.35
C ASP A 61 5.28 5.94 14.89
N TRP A 62 4.65 6.71 14.01
CA TRP A 62 4.64 6.47 12.57
C TRP A 62 5.91 6.98 11.86
N MET A 63 6.83 7.61 12.60
CA MET A 63 8.06 8.20 12.05
C MET A 63 9.25 7.25 12.04
N ARG A 64 9.08 6.02 12.53
CA ARG A 64 10.15 5.04 12.59
C ARG A 64 10.50 4.52 11.20
N ASP A 65 11.78 4.20 10.99
CA ASP A 65 12.26 3.67 9.70
C ASP A 65 11.63 2.33 9.32
N ASP A 66 11.20 1.54 10.31
CA ASP A 66 10.48 0.27 10.11
C ASP A 66 9.05 0.47 9.59
N PHE A 67 8.46 1.66 9.80
CA PHE A 67 7.12 2.00 9.33
C PHE A 67 7.02 1.86 7.81
N ILE A 68 7.94 2.49 7.08
CA ILE A 68 7.93 2.48 5.61
C ILE A 68 8.16 1.06 5.08
N VAL A 69 9.03 0.29 5.75
CA VAL A 69 9.33 -1.10 5.38
C VAL A 69 8.09 -1.98 5.54
N GLU A 70 7.37 -1.82 6.65
CA GLU A 70 6.18 -2.61 6.93
C GLU A 70 4.99 -2.21 6.03
N VAL A 71 4.78 -0.90 5.77
CA VAL A 71 3.78 -0.45 4.78
C VAL A 71 4.09 -1.03 3.40
N ARG A 72 5.36 -0.97 2.96
CA ARG A 72 5.78 -1.55 1.68
C ARG A 72 5.47 -3.05 1.61
N LYS A 73 5.77 -3.78 2.68
CA LYS A 73 5.53 -5.22 2.78
C LYS A 73 4.04 -5.56 2.69
N ARG A 74 3.20 -4.88 3.49
CA ARG A 74 1.74 -5.08 3.49
C ARG A 74 1.12 -4.78 2.13
N ILE A 75 1.57 -3.74 1.44
CA ILE A 75 1.13 -3.44 0.07
C ILE A 75 1.55 -4.57 -0.89
N ALA A 76 2.81 -5.01 -0.82
CA ALA A 76 3.32 -6.07 -1.69
C ALA A 76 2.59 -7.40 -1.51
N GLU A 77 2.22 -7.75 -0.27
CA GLU A 77 1.44 -8.95 0.06
C GLU A 77 0.06 -8.95 -0.63
N VAL A 78 -0.62 -7.80 -0.65
CA VAL A 78 -1.91 -7.66 -1.36
C VAL A 78 -1.69 -7.57 -2.87
N ALA A 79 -0.70 -6.82 -3.34
CA ALA A 79 -0.39 -6.64 -4.75
C ALA A 79 -0.04 -7.96 -5.46
N VAL A 80 0.63 -8.90 -4.77
CA VAL A 80 0.84 -10.26 -5.27
C VAL A 80 -0.47 -10.94 -5.68
N THR A 81 -1.57 -10.67 -5.01
CA THR A 81 -2.85 -11.31 -5.33
C THR A 81 -3.52 -10.70 -6.56
N GLY A 82 -3.15 -9.46 -6.94
CA GLY A 82 -3.83 -8.69 -7.97
C GLY A 82 -5.27 -8.29 -7.62
N LYS A 83 -5.69 -8.46 -6.35
CA LYS A 83 -7.05 -8.18 -5.89
C LYS A 83 -7.01 -7.21 -4.71
N THR A 84 -8.02 -6.34 -4.64
CA THR A 84 -8.20 -5.47 -3.47
C THR A 84 -8.53 -6.28 -2.22
N ASN A 85 -8.01 -5.85 -1.07
CA ASN A 85 -8.41 -6.31 0.26
C ASN A 85 -9.42 -5.34 0.94
N THR A 86 -9.86 -4.29 0.24
CA THR A 86 -10.91 -3.40 0.73
C THR A 86 -12.26 -4.09 0.59
N PRO A 87 -13.03 -4.29 1.68
CA PRO A 87 -14.39 -4.79 1.56
C PRO A 87 -15.23 -3.76 0.80
N HIS A 88 -15.76 -4.13 -0.35
CA HIS A 88 -16.86 -3.39 -0.96
C HIS A 88 -18.10 -3.70 -0.14
N GLY A 89 -18.48 -2.79 0.76
CA GLY A 89 -19.79 -2.86 1.40
C GLY A 89 -20.86 -2.78 0.32
N GLY A 90 -21.58 -3.88 0.12
CA GLY A 90 -22.89 -3.87 -0.54
C GLY A 90 -23.97 -3.41 0.42
#